data_AF-A0A086LAH9-F1
#
_entry.id   AF-A0A086LAH9-F1
#
_cell.length_a   1.000
_cell.length_b   1.000
_cell.length_c   1.000
_cell.angle_alpha   90.00
_cell.angle_beta   90.00
_cell.angle_gamma   90.00
#
_symmetry.space_group_name_H-M   'P 1'
#
loop_
_entity.id
_entity.type
_entity.pdbx_description
1 polymer ?
#
loop_
_entity_poly.entity_id
_entity_poly.type
_entity_poly.pdbx_seq_one_letter_code
_entity_poly.pdbx_strand_id
1 'polypeptide(L)'
;MKCADLSHCSVPWSQHFQWCQRLSVEFYDQGDEEVARHLPMSPLCDREKHSEVAKSQLGFMSFVAVPLFEELMAIDGTGNIEKYCISVMKTNASHWEALSSAAVPVPLLGEAPSPDVAPPLLHLIDGSGAAAVHPGSKAAEIANRYASSTVTTLDLTCLVYRTQLNRARRSSQQSGRRVSEGTSA
;
A
#
# COMPACT_ATOMS: atom_id res chain seq x y z
N MET A 1 4.06 -0.07 -11.39
CA MET A 1 3.35 1.22 -11.33
C MET A 1 2.49 1.33 -10.07
N LYS A 2 1.43 0.53 -9.90
CA LYS A 2 0.53 0.63 -8.73
C LYS A 2 1.22 0.53 -7.35
N CYS A 3 2.10 -0.45 -7.15
CA CYS A 3 2.81 -0.58 -5.86
C CYS A 3 3.79 0.57 -5.58
N ALA A 4 4.30 1.23 -6.62
CA ALA A 4 5.17 2.39 -6.45
C ALA A 4 4.40 3.61 -5.94
N ASP A 5 3.14 3.76 -6.33
CA ASP A 5 2.24 4.80 -5.83
C ASP A 5 1.93 4.62 -4.33
N LEU A 6 1.85 3.37 -3.88
CA LEU A 6 1.60 3.02 -2.47
C LEU A 6 2.87 2.64 -1.69
N SER A 7 4.07 2.94 -2.21
CA SER A 7 5.32 2.50 -1.57
C SER A 7 5.57 3.16 -0.22
N HIS A 8 4.91 4.29 0.06
CA HIS A 8 4.95 4.92 1.37
C HIS A 8 4.43 4.00 2.49
N CYS A 9 3.62 2.98 2.19
CA CYS A 9 3.21 1.97 3.17
C CYS A 9 4.35 1.04 3.60
N SER A 10 5.39 0.91 2.76
CA SER A 10 6.53 0.00 2.94
C SER A 10 7.83 0.68 3.37
N VAL A 11 7.78 1.93 3.81
CA VAL A 11 8.95 2.64 4.39
C VAL A 11 8.88 2.62 5.92
N PRO A 12 10.01 2.89 6.62
CA PRO A 12 10.01 2.95 8.09
C PRO A 12 8.91 3.86 8.64
N TRP A 13 8.39 3.49 9.80
CA TRP A 13 7.22 4.12 10.42
C TRP A 13 7.27 5.65 10.45
N SER A 14 8.39 6.25 10.87
CA SER A 14 8.54 7.71 10.93
C SER A 14 8.28 8.41 9.59
N GLN A 15 8.72 7.80 8.48
CA GLN A 15 8.46 8.31 7.13
C GLN A 15 7.02 8.03 6.71
N HIS A 16 6.53 6.81 6.93
CA HIS A 16 5.16 6.42 6.60
C HIS A 16 4.14 7.34 7.27
N PHE A 17 4.33 7.59 8.57
CA PHE A 17 3.49 8.46 9.38
C PHE A 17 3.45 9.90 8.83
N GLN A 18 4.60 10.48 8.50
CA GLN A 18 4.66 11.80 7.89
C GLN A 18 3.96 11.87 6.52
N TRP A 19 4.06 10.81 5.70
CA TRP A 19 3.31 10.74 4.44
C TRP A 19 1.80 10.73 4.69
N CYS A 20 1.32 9.94 5.65
CA CYS A 20 -0.09 9.92 6.02
C CYS A 20 -0.58 11.28 6.53
N GLN A 21 0.23 11.99 7.35
CA GLN A 21 -0.11 13.34 7.81
C GLN A 21 -0.25 14.32 6.63
N ARG A 22 0.66 14.28 5.65
CA ARG A 22 0.60 15.12 4.44
C ARG A 22 -0.66 14.85 3.63
N LEU A 23 -0.98 13.58 3.41
CA LEU A 23 -2.20 13.17 2.69
C LEU A 23 -3.46 13.62 3.42
N SER A 24 -3.50 13.52 4.74
CA SER A 24 -4.63 14.02 5.54
C SER A 24 -4.82 15.52 5.36
N VAL A 25 -3.74 16.32 5.44
CA VAL A 25 -3.81 17.76 5.20
C VAL A 25 -4.35 18.06 3.80
N GLU A 26 -3.83 17.38 2.77
CA GLU A 26 -4.30 17.56 1.38
C GLU A 26 -5.80 17.23 1.21
N PHE A 27 -6.29 16.15 1.82
CA PHE A 27 -7.72 15.81 1.79
C PHE A 27 -8.57 16.86 2.50
N TYR A 28 -8.11 17.40 3.62
CA TYR A 28 -8.85 18.43 4.34
C TYR A 28 -8.90 19.75 3.59
N ASP A 29 -7.80 20.14 2.96
CA ASP A 29 -7.77 21.33 2.10
C ASP A 29 -8.72 21.17 0.90
N GLN A 30 -8.82 19.97 0.33
CA GLN A 30 -9.83 19.68 -0.70
C GLN A 30 -11.26 19.81 -0.15
N GLY A 31 -11.54 19.25 1.03
CA GLY A 31 -12.88 19.32 1.63
C GLY A 31 -13.33 20.75 1.92
N ASP A 32 -12.42 21.59 2.40
CA ASP A 32 -12.69 23.01 2.63
C ASP A 32 -13.01 23.74 1.32
N GLU A 33 -12.27 23.47 0.25
CA GLU A 33 -12.54 24.01 -1.09
C GLU A 33 -13.88 23.54 -1.66
N GLU A 34 -14.24 22.26 -1.44
CA GLU A 34 -15.53 21.71 -1.86
C GLU A 34 -16.69 22.44 -1.16
N VAL A 35 -16.58 22.65 0.16
CA VAL A 35 -17.58 23.42 0.94
C VAL A 35 -17.67 24.86 0.45
N ALA A 36 -16.53 25.53 0.22
CA ALA A 36 -16.48 26.90 -0.26
C ALA A 36 -17.15 27.06 -1.63
N ARG A 37 -17.11 26.01 -2.46
CA ARG A 37 -17.74 25.96 -3.80
C ARG A 37 -19.15 25.39 -3.80
N HIS A 38 -19.71 25.09 -2.62
CA HIS A 38 -21.02 24.47 -2.44
C HIS A 38 -21.15 23.09 -3.14
N LEU A 39 -20.04 22.35 -3.19
CA LEU A 39 -19.99 20.98 -3.67
C LEU A 39 -20.21 20.00 -2.51
N PRO A 40 -20.76 18.80 -2.78
CA PRO A 40 -20.76 17.72 -1.80
C PRO A 40 -19.33 17.37 -1.40
N MET A 41 -19.07 17.28 -0.10
CA MET A 41 -17.76 16.93 0.41
C MET A 41 -17.40 15.47 0.06
N SER A 42 -16.19 15.29 -0.45
CA SER A 42 -15.63 13.99 -0.80
C SER A 42 -15.35 13.14 0.44
N PRO A 43 -15.37 11.80 0.33
CA PRO A 43 -14.96 10.92 1.41
C PRO A 43 -13.57 11.29 1.95
N LEU A 44 -13.37 11.15 3.27
CA LEU A 44 -12.12 11.44 3.98
C LEU A 44 -11.68 12.91 4.02
N CYS A 45 -12.39 13.80 3.33
CA CYS A 45 -12.04 15.22 3.24
C CYS A 45 -12.62 16.06 4.41
N ASP A 46 -13.33 15.42 5.34
CA ASP A 46 -13.92 16.06 6.51
C ASP A 46 -12.91 16.13 7.67
N ARG A 47 -12.33 17.31 7.91
CA ARG A 47 -11.37 17.52 9.01
C ARG A 47 -11.97 17.32 10.40
N GLU A 48 -13.29 17.44 10.56
CA GLU A 48 -13.96 17.17 11.84
C GLU A 48 -13.94 15.68 12.21
N LYS A 49 -13.66 14.80 11.24
CA LYS A 49 -13.51 13.35 11.44
C LYS A 49 -12.06 12.92 11.62
N HIS A 50 -11.16 13.84 11.97
CA HIS A 50 -9.73 13.53 12.12
C HIS A 50 -9.45 12.39 13.12
N SER A 51 -10.28 12.25 14.16
CA SER A 51 -10.18 11.15 15.14
C SER A 51 -10.26 9.75 14.52
N GLU A 52 -10.79 9.61 13.31
CA GLU A 52 -10.91 8.35 12.59
C GLU A 52 -9.68 8.00 11.74
N VAL A 53 -8.66 8.87 11.66
CA VAL A 53 -7.54 8.70 10.74
C VAL A 53 -6.77 7.40 11.00
N ALA A 54 -6.47 7.06 12.26
CA ALA A 54 -5.73 5.85 12.59
C ALA A 54 -6.50 4.58 12.16
N LYS A 55 -7.81 4.55 12.42
CA LYS A 55 -8.70 3.47 11.99
C LYS A 55 -8.78 3.38 10.46
N SER A 56 -8.83 4.53 9.79
CA SER A 56 -8.89 4.63 8.33
C SER A 56 -7.60 4.14 7.68
N GLN A 57 -6.43 4.50 8.22
CA GLN A 57 -5.13 4.01 7.73
C GLN A 57 -4.98 2.50 7.93
N LEU A 58 -5.35 1.97 9.10
CA LEU A 58 -5.38 0.51 9.33
C LEU A 58 -6.30 -0.21 8.34
N GLY A 59 -7.49 0.36 8.08
CA GLY A 59 -8.42 -0.15 7.07
C GLY A 59 -7.81 -0.16 5.66
N PHE A 60 -7.25 0.97 5.23
CA PHE A 60 -6.59 1.12 3.93
C PHE A 60 -5.46 0.10 3.75
N MET A 61 -4.62 -0.07 4.77
CA MET A 61 -3.54 -1.06 4.71
C MET A 61 -4.06 -2.49 4.62
N SER A 62 -5.08 -2.83 5.42
CA SER A 62 -5.65 -4.19 5.45
C SER A 62 -6.35 -4.60 4.15
N PHE A 63 -7.07 -3.66 3.53
CA PHE A 63 -7.95 -3.94 2.39
C PHE A 63 -7.37 -3.53 1.04
N VAL A 64 -6.40 -2.62 0.99
CA VAL A 64 -5.87 -2.07 -0.28
C VAL A 64 -4.37 -2.30 -0.37
N ALA A 65 -3.59 -1.69 0.54
CA ALA A 65 -2.14 -1.62 0.34
C ALA A 65 -1.48 -3.00 0.47
N VAL A 66 -1.71 -3.73 1.57
CA VAL A 66 -1.06 -5.03 1.78
C VAL A 66 -1.50 -6.06 0.73
N PRO A 67 -2.80 -6.24 0.42
CA PRO A 67 -3.22 -7.13 -0.65
C PRO A 67 -2.55 -6.83 -2.00
N LEU A 68 -2.34 -5.55 -2.34
CA LEU A 68 -1.64 -5.20 -3.57
C LEU A 68 -0.17 -5.66 -3.58
N PHE A 69 0.53 -5.56 -2.45
CA PHE A 69 1.91 -6.04 -2.34
C PHE A 69 2.00 -7.56 -2.24
N GLU A 70 0.97 -8.23 -1.73
CA GLU A 70 0.83 -9.71 -1.75
C GLU A 70 0.83 -10.25 -3.18
N GLU A 71 0.07 -9.63 -4.08
CA GLU A 71 0.06 -10.00 -5.50
C GLU A 71 1.43 -9.81 -6.16
N LEU A 72 2.16 -8.75 -5.77
CA LEU A 72 3.52 -8.52 -6.27
C LEU A 72 4.51 -9.56 -5.69
N MET A 73 4.35 -9.94 -4.42
CA MET A 73 5.15 -10.98 -3.78
C MET A 73 4.96 -12.34 -4.46
N ALA A 74 3.73 -12.68 -4.87
CA ALA A 74 3.43 -13.96 -5.50
C ALA A 74 4.22 -14.20 -6.81
N ILE A 75 4.67 -13.14 -7.48
CA ILE A 75 5.50 -13.20 -8.69
C ILE A 75 6.97 -12.84 -8.44
N ASP A 76 7.33 -12.48 -7.21
CA ASP A 76 8.71 -12.16 -6.83
C ASP A 76 9.49 -13.43 -6.50
N GLY A 77 10.27 -13.90 -7.46
CA GLY A 77 11.17 -15.04 -7.27
C GLY A 77 12.35 -14.78 -6.31
N THR A 78 12.54 -13.55 -5.84
CA THR A 78 13.68 -13.18 -4.97
C THR A 78 13.34 -13.16 -3.48
N GLY A 79 12.06 -13.14 -3.12
CA GLY A 79 11.60 -13.00 -1.73
C GLY A 79 11.86 -11.61 -1.11
N ASN A 80 12.29 -10.64 -1.91
CA ASN A 80 12.59 -9.30 -1.45
C ASN A 80 11.33 -8.51 -1.09
N ILE A 81 10.23 -8.70 -1.82
CA ILE A 81 8.97 -8.01 -1.54
C ILE A 81 8.43 -8.43 -0.17
N GLU A 82 8.49 -9.71 0.15
CA GLU A 82 8.13 -10.21 1.48
C GLU A 82 9.02 -9.59 2.55
N LYS A 83 10.35 -9.74 2.37
CA LYS A 83 11.36 -9.38 3.36
C LYS A 83 11.43 -7.88 3.64
N TYR A 84 11.33 -7.04 2.62
CA TYR A 84 11.60 -5.60 2.74
C TYR A 84 10.35 -4.73 2.65
N CYS A 85 9.28 -5.18 2.00
CA CYS A 85 8.06 -4.38 1.87
C CYS A 85 6.98 -4.85 2.83
N ILE A 86 6.55 -6.12 2.70
CA ILE A 86 5.42 -6.65 3.47
C ILE A 86 5.73 -6.69 4.97
N SER A 87 6.96 -7.06 5.36
CA SER A 87 7.39 -7.04 6.77
C SER A 87 7.22 -5.65 7.41
N VAL A 88 7.62 -4.59 6.70
CA VAL A 88 7.51 -3.20 7.16
C VAL A 88 6.05 -2.77 7.20
N MET A 89 5.26 -3.13 6.19
CA MET A 89 3.81 -2.84 6.16
C MET A 89 3.08 -3.49 7.34
N LYS A 90 3.46 -4.70 7.76
CA LYS A 90 2.91 -5.37 8.94
C LYS A 90 3.18 -4.57 10.22
N THR A 91 4.42 -4.09 10.40
CA THR A 91 4.79 -3.23 11.53
C THR A 91 4.02 -1.90 11.51
N ASN A 92 3.94 -1.25 10.35
CA ASN A 92 3.19 0.00 10.22
C ASN A 92 1.69 -0.20 10.53
N ALA A 93 1.10 -1.33 10.13
CA ALA A 93 -0.28 -1.67 10.47
C ALA A 93 -0.47 -1.88 11.98
N SER A 94 0.48 -2.53 12.68
CA SER A 94 0.38 -2.69 14.14
C SER A 94 0.48 -1.37 14.89
N HIS A 95 1.26 -0.42 14.37
CA HIS A 95 1.36 0.92 14.94
C HIS A 95 0.04 1.69 14.80
N TRP A 96 -0.56 1.67 13.61
CA TRP A 96 -1.88 2.28 13.39
C TRP A 96 -2.97 1.64 14.25
N GLU A 97 -2.91 0.33 14.44
CA GLU A 97 -3.83 -0.38 15.32
C GLU A 97 -3.67 0.04 16.78
N ALA A 98 -2.45 0.13 17.30
CA ALA A 98 -2.20 0.61 18.65
C ALA A 98 -2.74 2.03 18.87
N LEU A 99 -2.49 2.94 17.92
CA LEU A 99 -3.03 4.31 17.96
C LEU A 99 -4.56 4.32 17.90
N SER A 100 -5.16 3.50 17.02
CA SER A 100 -6.60 3.41 16.87
C SER A 100 -7.28 2.81 18.11
N SER A 101 -6.71 1.76 18.71
CA SER A 101 -7.27 1.09 19.89
C SER A 101 -7.20 1.97 21.13
N ALA A 102 -6.13 2.77 21.26
CA ALA A 102 -5.97 3.72 22.36
C ALA A 102 -6.68 5.07 22.10
N ALA A 103 -7.36 5.23 20.95
CA ALA A 103 -8.00 6.46 20.53
C ALA A 103 -7.08 7.69 20.63
N VAL A 104 -5.80 7.49 20.31
CA VAL A 104 -4.78 8.54 20.42
C VAL A 104 -5.02 9.58 19.34
N PRO A 105 -5.11 10.87 19.70
CA PRO A 105 -5.16 11.95 18.72
C PRO A 105 -3.88 11.93 17.88
N VAL A 106 -4.04 11.71 16.58
CA VAL A 106 -2.93 11.79 15.63
C VAL A 106 -2.67 13.28 15.39
N PRO A 107 -1.45 13.79 15.58
CA PRO A 107 -1.17 15.19 15.26
C PRO A 107 -1.18 15.41 13.75
N LEU A 108 -1.59 16.58 13.28
CA LEU A 108 -1.36 16.98 11.90
C LEU A 108 0.11 17.32 11.67
N LEU A 109 0.49 17.47 10.39
CA LEU A 109 1.86 17.80 10.03
C LEU A 109 2.26 19.15 10.63
N GLY A 110 3.29 19.14 11.49
CA GLY A 110 3.81 20.34 12.16
C GLY A 110 3.16 20.64 13.52
N GLU A 111 2.15 19.88 13.93
CA GLU A 111 1.57 19.96 15.27
C GLU A 111 2.37 19.14 16.28
N ALA A 112 2.40 19.62 17.52
CA ALA A 112 2.98 18.87 18.62
C ALA A 112 2.02 17.75 19.07
N PRO A 113 2.54 16.61 19.56
CA PRO A 113 1.72 15.59 20.19
C PRO A 113 0.95 16.16 21.39
N SER A 114 -0.25 15.63 21.66
CA SER A 114 -1.00 15.99 22.86
C SER A 114 -0.18 15.65 24.13
N PRO A 115 -0.17 16.53 25.15
CA PRO A 115 0.59 16.31 26.39
C PRO A 115 0.10 15.09 27.18
N ASP A 116 -1.13 14.62 26.92
CA ASP A 116 -1.73 13.46 27.60
C ASP A 116 -1.24 12.12 27.02
N VAL A 117 -0.55 12.14 25.87
CA VAL A 117 -0.02 10.93 25.25
C VAL A 117 1.28 10.54 25.94
N ALA A 118 1.22 9.49 26.76
CA ALA A 118 2.39 8.93 27.44
C ALA A 118 3.08 7.80 26.63
N PRO A 119 4.35 7.49 26.93
CA PRO A 119 4.99 6.26 26.44
C PRO A 119 4.17 5.00 26.80
N PRO A 120 4.07 4.00 25.92
CA PRO A 120 4.84 3.83 24.67
C PRO A 120 4.21 4.50 23.44
N LEU A 121 2.98 5.01 23.53
CA LEU A 121 2.25 5.58 22.39
C LEU A 121 2.87 6.90 21.90
N LEU A 122 3.46 7.67 22.82
CA LEU A 122 4.24 8.86 22.46
C LEU A 122 5.40 8.50 21.52
N HIS A 123 6.07 7.37 21.78
CA HIS A 123 7.17 6.91 20.94
C HIS A 123 6.71 6.45 19.56
N LEU A 124 5.45 6.05 19.40
CA LEU A 124 4.89 5.85 18.07
C LEU A 124 4.71 7.18 17.35
N ILE A 125 4.19 8.22 18.02
CA ILE A 125 3.99 9.52 17.38
C ILE A 125 5.34 10.18 17.01
N ASP A 126 6.34 10.10 17.89
CA ASP A 126 7.67 10.68 17.63
C ASP A 126 8.54 9.82 16.67
N GLY A 127 8.08 8.61 16.34
CA GLY A 127 8.73 7.70 15.41
C GLY A 127 9.88 6.87 15.99
N SER A 128 10.12 6.92 17.30
CA SER A 128 11.19 6.17 18.00
C SER A 128 10.75 4.81 18.57
N GLY A 129 9.43 4.55 18.59
CA GLY A 129 8.82 3.39 19.21
C GLY A 129 8.35 2.32 18.24
N ALA A 130 7.94 1.18 18.81
CA ALA A 130 7.31 0.09 18.08
C ALA A 130 6.11 -0.46 18.86
N ALA A 131 5.08 -0.92 18.15
CA ALA A 131 3.90 -1.54 18.74
C ALA A 131 3.87 -3.06 18.51
N ALA A 132 3.52 -3.80 19.57
CA ALA A 132 3.29 -5.23 19.48
C ALA A 132 2.00 -5.55 18.73
N VAL A 133 1.99 -6.67 18.00
CA VAL A 133 0.79 -7.20 17.35
C VAL A 133 -0.01 -8.02 18.36
N HIS A 134 -1.30 -7.72 18.53
CA HIS A 134 -2.18 -8.46 19.43
C HIS A 134 -2.91 -9.61 18.70
N PRO A 135 -3.02 -10.83 19.26
CA PRO A 135 -3.76 -11.92 18.63
C PRO A 135 -5.23 -11.56 18.35
N GLY A 136 -5.74 -11.93 17.17
CA GLY A 136 -7.14 -11.67 16.76
C GLY A 136 -7.43 -10.25 16.28
N SER A 137 -6.40 -9.40 16.22
CA SER A 137 -6.48 -8.03 15.72
C SER A 137 -6.39 -7.96 14.19
N LYS A 138 -6.71 -6.82 13.58
CA LYS A 138 -6.56 -6.64 12.12
C LYS A 138 -5.09 -6.68 11.72
N ALA A 139 -4.19 -6.12 12.52
CA ALA A 139 -2.76 -6.25 12.26
C ALA A 139 -2.31 -7.72 12.36
N ALA A 140 -2.89 -8.50 13.28
CA ALA A 140 -2.64 -9.93 13.36
C ALA A 140 -3.26 -10.70 12.19
N GLU A 141 -4.42 -10.32 11.67
CA GLU A 141 -4.96 -10.91 10.43
C GLU A 141 -4.01 -10.66 9.26
N ILE A 142 -3.51 -9.44 9.12
CA ILE A 142 -2.47 -9.11 8.14
C ILE A 142 -1.20 -9.95 8.39
N ALA A 143 -0.79 -10.17 9.65
CA ALA A 143 0.37 -11.00 9.94
C ALA A 143 0.13 -12.50 9.64
N ASN A 144 -1.05 -13.02 9.97
CA ASN A 144 -1.42 -14.44 9.98
C ASN A 144 -1.96 -14.97 8.66
N ARG A 145 -2.37 -14.09 7.73
CA ARG A 145 -2.74 -14.47 6.35
C ARG A 145 -1.65 -15.30 5.64
N TYR A 146 -0.44 -15.28 6.20
CA TYR A 146 0.79 -15.88 5.70
C TYR A 146 1.18 -17.21 6.37
N ALA A 147 0.42 -17.73 7.35
CA ALA A 147 0.76 -18.99 8.00
C ALA A 147 0.40 -20.24 7.18
N SER A 148 -0.44 -20.10 6.15
CA SER A 148 -0.84 -21.20 5.28
C SER A 148 -0.57 -20.85 3.82
N SER A 149 0.59 -21.30 3.34
CA SER A 149 0.95 -21.29 1.92
C SER A 149 0.02 -22.19 1.14
N THR A 150 -1.13 -21.67 0.71
CA THR A 150 -1.79 -22.20 -0.49
C THR A 150 -1.66 -21.15 -1.58
N VAL A 151 -0.42 -20.85 -1.96
CA VAL A 151 -0.15 -20.28 -3.28
C VAL A 151 -0.63 -21.34 -4.26
N THR A 152 -1.77 -21.10 -4.91
CA THR A 152 -2.07 -21.83 -6.14
C THR A 152 -1.01 -21.38 -7.12
N THR A 153 0.01 -22.20 -7.33
CA THR A 153 1.05 -21.95 -8.32
C THR A 153 0.35 -21.76 -9.67
N LEU A 154 0.15 -20.52 -10.09
CA LEU A 154 -0.37 -20.25 -11.41
C LEU A 154 0.74 -20.63 -12.38
N ASP A 155 0.55 -21.76 -13.06
CA ASP A 155 1.47 -22.19 -14.11
C ASP A 155 1.33 -21.25 -15.32
N LEU A 156 2.16 -20.21 -15.33
CA LEU A 156 2.24 -19.21 -16.40
C LEU A 156 2.99 -19.75 -17.63
N THR A 157 3.47 -20.99 -17.63
CA THR A 157 4.25 -21.58 -18.75
C THR A 157 3.47 -21.49 -20.06
N CYS A 158 2.16 -21.75 -20.04
CA CYS A 158 1.31 -21.62 -21.23
C CYS A 158 1.22 -20.18 -21.76
N LEU A 159 1.20 -19.19 -20.87
CA LEU A 159 1.08 -17.77 -21.20
C LEU A 159 2.39 -17.22 -21.78
N VAL A 160 3.53 -17.61 -21.18
CA VAL A 160 4.87 -17.32 -21.69
C VAL A 160 5.08 -17.99 -23.05
N TYR A 161 4.72 -19.27 -23.18
CA TYR A 161 4.86 -20.03 -24.43
C TYR A 161 4.05 -19.41 -25.58
N ARG A 162 2.78 -19.03 -25.32
CA ARG A 162 1.95 -18.33 -26.32
C ARG A 162 2.55 -17.00 -26.74
N THR A 163 3.13 -16.26 -25.80
CA THR A 163 3.78 -14.97 -26.09
C THR A 163 5.02 -15.16 -26.97
N GLN A 164 5.83 -16.19 -26.69
CA GLN A 164 7.00 -16.52 -27.51
C GLN A 164 6.61 -17.02 -28.90
N LEU A 165 5.61 -17.89 -29.03
CA LEU A 165 5.08 -18.33 -30.32
C LEU A 165 4.53 -17.17 -31.15
N ASN A 166 3.82 -16.24 -30.53
CA ASN A 166 3.30 -15.06 -31.22
C ASN A 166 4.43 -14.13 -31.70
N ARG A 167 5.52 -13.99 -30.93
CA ARG A 167 6.73 -13.28 -31.37
C ARG A 167 7.40 -13.98 -32.56
N ALA A 168 7.54 -15.31 -32.52
CA ALA A 168 8.12 -16.11 -33.60
C ALA A 168 7.27 -16.10 -34.89
N ARG A 169 5.94 -16.05 -34.76
CA ARG A 169 5.02 -15.90 -35.90
C ARG A 169 5.12 -14.52 -36.55
N ARG A 170 5.30 -13.47 -35.75
CA ARG A 170 5.47 -12.10 -36.29
C ARG A 170 6.82 -11.93 -36.99
N SER A 171 7.90 -12.51 -36.46
CA SER A 171 9.21 -12.47 -37.12
C SER A 171 9.23 -13.27 -38.43
N SER A 172 8.54 -14.41 -38.49
CA SER A 172 8.42 -15.21 -39.72
C SER A 172 7.53 -14.57 -40.79
N GLN A 173 6.43 -13.89 -40.42
CA GLN A 173 5.62 -13.11 -41.37
C GLN A 173 6.37 -11.88 -41.94
N GLN A 174 7.21 -11.23 -41.12
CA GLN A 174 8.02 -10.09 -41.56
C GLN A 174 9.18 -10.52 -42.49
N SER A 175 9.69 -11.74 -42.30
CA SER A 175 10.67 -12.37 -43.21
C SER A 175 10.03 -12.78 -44.53
N GLY A 176 8.84 -13.38 -44.52
CA GLY A 176 8.12 -13.80 -45.73
C GLY A 176 7.67 -12.64 -46.63
N ARG A 177 7.32 -11.49 -46.05
CA ARG A 177 6.93 -10.29 -46.82
C ARG A 177 8.10 -9.62 -47.55
N ARG A 178 9.34 -9.79 -47.07
CA ARG A 178 10.55 -9.31 -47.76
C ARG A 178 10.92 -10.13 -48.99
N VAL A 179 10.51 -11.40 -49.05
CA VAL A 179 10.84 -12.30 -50.18
C VAL A 179 9.86 -12.09 -51.35
N SER A 180 8.63 -11.65 -51.10
CA SER A 180 7.61 -11.45 -52.14
C SER A 180 7.73 -10.15 -52.95
N GLU A 181 8.52 -9.18 -52.51
CA GLU A 181 8.76 -7.91 -53.25
C GLU A 181 10.00 -7.98 -54.18
N GLY A 182 10.68 -9.13 -54.26
CA GLY A 182 11.91 -9.30 -55.05
C GLY A 182 11.73 -9.90 -56.45
N THR A 183 10.50 -10.13 -56.92
CA THR A 183 10.26 -10.80 -58.21
C THR A 183 9.17 -10.10 -59.02
N SER A 184 9.49 -8.95 -59.60
CA SER A 184 8.91 -8.49 -60.85
C SER A 184 9.99 -7.75 -61.62
N ALA A 185 10.47 -8.41 -62.67
CA ALA A 185 11.21 -7.83 -63.77
C ALA A 185 10.21 -7.38 -64.85
#